data_AF-A0A0X3TRF6-F1
#
_entry.id   AF-A0A0X3TRF6-F1
#
_cell.length_a   1.000
_cell.length_b   1.000
_cell.length_c   1.000
_cell.angle_alpha   90.00
_cell.angle_beta   90.00
_cell.angle_gamma   90.00
#
_symmetry.space_group_name_H-M   'P 1'
#
loop_
_entity.id
_entity.type
_entity.pdbx_description
1 polymer ?
#
loop_
_entity_poly.entity_id
_entity_poly.type
_entity_poly.pdbx_seq_one_letter_code
_entity_poly.pdbx_strand_id
1 'polypeptide(L)'
;MGVGEAIALLAFAALVIVIFVAKENRLADPNRADTIYVSQMREVCSLKDGPVSAALVRQSGNLYRDLGLFDHWRDAMAEIEKSMSRAKIDSVFVQSNGAERFEVIRLHHSHGGKAEGKKLGGAVIASEA
;
A
#
# COMPACT_ATOMS: atom_id res chain seq x y z
N MET A 1 23.31 -5.28 -44.13
CA MET A 1 23.33 -5.12 -42.66
C MET A 1 24.76 -5.22 -42.20
N GLY A 2 25.27 -4.15 -41.60
CA GLY A 2 26.59 -4.19 -40.96
C GLY A 2 26.54 -5.02 -39.68
N VAL A 3 27.67 -5.63 -39.30
CA VAL A 3 27.78 -6.41 -38.06
C VAL A 3 27.36 -5.58 -36.83
N GLY A 4 27.66 -4.27 -36.84
CA GLY A 4 27.23 -3.34 -35.79
C GLY A 4 25.71 -3.12 -35.71
N GLU A 5 25.02 -3.07 -36.85
CA GLU A 5 23.56 -2.95 -36.88
C GLU A 5 22.88 -4.22 -36.36
N ALA A 6 23.41 -5.39 -36.71
CA ALA A 6 22.92 -6.67 -36.22
C ALA A 6 23.05 -6.80 -34.69
N ILE A 7 24.19 -6.37 -34.14
CA ILE A 7 24.43 -6.37 -32.69
C ILE A 7 23.49 -5.40 -31.97
N ALA A 8 23.30 -4.19 -32.51
CA ALA A 8 22.41 -3.20 -31.92
C ALA A 8 20.94 -3.67 -31.89
N LEU A 9 20.48 -4.30 -32.98
CA LEU A 9 19.12 -4.87 -33.05
C LEU A 9 18.92 -6.03 -32.08
N LEU A 10 19.91 -6.91 -31.93
CA LEU A 10 19.86 -8.01 -30.97
C LEU A 10 19.85 -7.51 -29.52
N ALA A 11 20.66 -6.51 -29.20
CA ALA A 11 20.67 -5.90 -27.87
C ALA A 11 19.34 -5.21 -27.53
N PHE A 12 18.75 -4.50 -28.50
CA PHE A 12 17.45 -3.86 -28.32
C PHE A 12 16.33 -4.89 -28.15
N ALA A 13 16.31 -5.95 -28.97
CA ALA A 13 15.34 -7.03 -28.84
C ALA A 13 15.45 -7.73 -27.47
N ALA A 14 16.67 -8.01 -27.00
CA ALA A 14 16.90 -8.57 -25.66
C ALA A 14 16.40 -7.63 -24.55
N LEU A 15 16.66 -6.32 -24.64
CA LEU A 15 16.17 -5.34 -23.68
C LEU A 15 14.64 -5.29 -23.65
N VAL A 16 13.99 -5.30 -24.82
CA VAL A 16 12.52 -5.32 -24.92
C VAL A 16 11.96 -6.59 -24.29
N ILE A 17 12.56 -7.76 -24.54
CA ILE A 17 12.17 -9.03 -23.92
C ILE A 17 12.34 -8.97 -22.40
N VAL A 18 13.46 -8.44 -21.89
CA VAL A 18 13.68 -8.28 -20.44
C VAL A 18 12.62 -7.38 -19.82
N ILE A 19 12.26 -6.27 -20.46
CA ILE A 19 11.19 -5.37 -19.99
C ILE A 19 9.83 -6.07 -20.04
N PHE A 20 9.56 -6.85 -21.09
CA PHE A 20 8.31 -7.58 -21.25
C PHE A 20 8.17 -8.67 -20.18
N VAL A 21 9.20 -9.48 -19.97
CA VAL A 21 9.27 -10.50 -18.92
C VAL A 21 9.18 -9.87 -17.52
N ALA A 22 9.84 -8.72 -17.29
CA ALA A 22 9.73 -8.01 -16.02
C ALA A 22 8.31 -7.46 -15.77
N LYS A 23 7.60 -7.03 -16.83
CA LYS A 23 6.19 -6.64 -16.75
C LYS A 23 5.27 -7.82 -16.56
N GLU A 24 5.51 -8.91 -17.29
CA GLU A 24 4.72 -10.13 -17.23
C GLU A 24 4.87 -10.79 -15.85
N ASN A 25 6.07 -10.85 -15.27
CA ASN A 25 6.27 -11.26 -13.87
C ASN A 25 5.59 -10.34 -12.85
N ARG A 26 5.36 -9.07 -13.18
CA ARG A 26 4.59 -8.14 -12.32
C ARG A 26 3.08 -8.27 -12.49
N LEU A 27 2.63 -8.76 -13.64
CA LEU A 27 1.21 -8.92 -14.02
C LEU A 27 0.68 -10.34 -13.75
N ALA A 28 1.56 -11.34 -13.84
CA ALA A 28 1.32 -12.75 -13.57
C ALA A 28 1.55 -13.12 -12.09
N ASP A 29 1.58 -12.11 -11.21
CA ASP A 29 1.59 -12.31 -9.77
C ASP A 29 0.13 -12.25 -9.27
N PRO A 30 -0.58 -13.39 -9.19
CA PRO A 30 -1.97 -13.45 -8.70
C PRO A 30 -2.11 -13.04 -7.23
N ASN A 31 -1.00 -12.81 -6.50
CA ASN A 31 -1.01 -12.26 -5.14
C ASN A 31 -1.10 -10.73 -5.09
N ARG A 32 -1.05 -10.01 -6.21
CA ARG A 32 -1.15 -8.53 -6.22
C ARG A 32 -2.56 -7.97 -6.36
N ALA A 33 -3.58 -8.80 -6.13
CA ALA A 33 -4.91 -8.30 -5.80
C ALA A 33 -5.01 -8.00 -4.29
N ASP A 34 -4.07 -7.24 -3.74
CA ASP A 34 -4.03 -6.82 -2.32
C ASP A 34 -5.10 -5.78 -1.98
N THR A 35 -6.19 -5.78 -2.72
CA THR A 35 -7.39 -5.01 -2.43
C THR A 35 -8.21 -5.80 -1.42
N ILE A 36 -8.32 -5.25 -0.22
CA ILE A 36 -9.12 -5.82 0.86
C ILE A 36 -10.17 -4.82 1.32
N TYR A 37 -11.23 -5.32 1.94
CA TYR A 37 -12.11 -4.47 2.71
C TYR A 37 -11.40 -3.97 3.97
N VAL A 38 -11.74 -2.76 4.41
CA VAL A 38 -11.23 -2.19 5.67
C VAL A 38 -11.51 -3.14 6.85
N SER A 39 -12.63 -3.86 6.83
CA SER A 39 -12.97 -4.86 7.86
C SER A 39 -12.02 -6.06 7.89
N GLN A 40 -11.28 -6.34 6.82
CA GLN A 40 -10.35 -7.47 6.72
C GLN A 40 -8.93 -7.10 7.16
N MET A 41 -8.63 -5.82 7.42
CA MET A 41 -7.27 -5.38 7.77
C MET A 41 -6.72 -6.11 9.00
N ARG A 42 -7.56 -6.36 10.02
CA ARG A 42 -7.16 -7.12 11.22
C ARG A 42 -6.80 -8.57 10.94
N GLU A 43 -7.44 -9.19 9.96
CA GLU A 43 -7.26 -10.60 9.64
C GLU A 43 -5.97 -10.84 8.87
N VAL A 44 -5.58 -9.89 8.02
CA VAL A 44 -4.38 -10.01 7.18
C VAL A 44 -3.13 -9.40 7.81
N CYS A 45 -3.28 -8.55 8.83
CA CYS A 45 -2.16 -7.86 9.47
C CYS A 45 -1.14 -8.87 10.03
N SER A 46 0.10 -8.77 9.56
CA SER A 46 1.21 -9.65 9.95
C SER A 46 2.19 -8.97 10.92
N LEU A 47 1.80 -7.87 11.56
CA LEU A 47 2.62 -7.21 12.57
C LEU A 47 2.88 -8.12 13.77
N LYS A 48 4.11 -8.07 14.27
CA LYS A 48 4.45 -8.71 15.54
C LYS A 48 3.75 -7.99 16.70
N ASP A 49 3.55 -8.70 17.79
CA ASP A 49 3.05 -8.09 19.03
C ASP A 49 4.13 -7.20 19.66
N GLY A 50 3.69 -6.13 20.31
CA GLY A 50 4.55 -5.14 20.97
C GLY A 50 4.13 -3.71 20.65
N PRO A 51 4.84 -2.72 21.21
CA PRO A 51 4.55 -1.31 20.97
C PRO A 51 4.66 -0.94 19.50
N VAL A 52 3.71 -0.13 19.04
CA VAL A 52 3.66 0.39 17.68
C VAL A 52 3.37 1.88 17.66
N SER A 53 3.82 2.57 16.62
CA SER A 53 3.33 3.88 16.23
C SER A 53 2.34 3.75 15.08
N ALA A 54 1.38 4.67 15.02
CA ALA A 54 0.39 4.69 13.95
C ALA A 54 0.12 6.10 13.45
N ALA A 55 -0.07 6.22 12.13
CA ALA A 55 -0.35 7.48 11.49
C ALA A 55 -1.31 7.33 10.31
N LEU A 56 -2.07 8.38 10.07
CA LEU A 56 -2.90 8.55 8.88
C LEU A 56 -2.12 9.36 7.84
N VAL A 57 -2.21 8.94 6.59
CA VAL A 57 -1.48 9.56 5.47
C VAL A 57 -2.47 10.23 4.53
N ARG A 58 -2.09 11.38 3.97
CA ARG A 58 -2.89 12.09 2.97
C ARG A 58 -2.82 11.41 1.61
N GLN A 59 -3.78 11.71 0.74
CA GLN A 59 -3.71 11.31 -0.67
C GLN A 59 -2.46 11.86 -1.39
N SER A 60 -1.92 13.00 -0.94
CA SER A 60 -0.67 13.54 -1.47
C SER A 60 0.59 12.84 -0.96
N GLY A 61 0.46 11.84 -0.07
CA GLY A 61 1.59 11.14 0.55
C GLY A 61 2.14 11.79 1.82
N ASN A 62 1.69 12.99 2.20
CA ASN A 62 2.14 13.66 3.42
C ASN A 62 1.42 13.13 4.66
N LEU A 63 2.04 13.24 5.84
CA LEU A 63 1.40 12.97 7.12
C LEU A 63 0.08 13.77 7.23
N TYR A 64 -1.02 13.07 7.49
CA TYR A 64 -2.31 13.69 7.74
C TYR A 64 -2.51 13.97 9.23
N ARG A 65 -2.36 12.91 10.02
CA ARG A 65 -2.57 12.92 11.47
C ARG A 65 -1.72 11.83 12.09
N ASP A 66 -0.97 12.20 13.10
CA ASP A 66 -0.32 11.26 14.00
C ASP A 66 -1.36 10.72 15.00
N LEU A 67 -1.44 9.39 15.13
CA LEU A 67 -2.29 8.73 16.11
C LEU A 67 -1.54 8.40 17.40
N GLY A 68 -0.21 8.49 17.39
CA GLY A 68 0.67 8.26 18.52
C GLY A 68 1.09 6.79 18.69
N LEU A 69 1.51 6.49 19.91
CA LEU A 69 1.99 5.17 20.32
C LEU A 69 0.87 4.34 20.93
N PHE A 70 0.91 3.03 20.67
CA PHE A 70 -0.01 2.03 21.18
C PHE A 70 0.77 0.83 21.69
N ASP A 71 0.31 0.21 22.78
CA ASP A 71 0.95 -1.00 23.32
C ASP A 71 0.71 -2.24 22.43
N HIS A 72 -0.39 -2.21 21.65
CA HIS A 72 -0.78 -3.28 20.75
C HIS A 72 -1.25 -2.74 19.40
N TRP A 73 -0.82 -3.36 18.30
CA TRP A 73 -1.23 -2.98 16.95
C TRP A 73 -2.74 -3.08 16.71
N ARG A 74 -3.46 -3.90 17.48
CA ARG A 74 -4.91 -4.06 17.38
C ARG A 74 -5.66 -2.78 17.78
N ASP A 75 -5.13 -2.02 18.72
CA ASP A 75 -5.71 -0.75 19.18
C ASP A 75 -5.48 0.36 18.15
N ALA A 76 -4.26 0.42 17.61
CA ALA A 76 -3.93 1.29 16.47
C ALA A 76 -4.84 0.99 15.26
N MET A 77 -5.03 -0.29 14.93
CA MET A 77 -5.91 -0.72 13.84
C MET A 77 -7.35 -0.26 14.06
N ALA A 78 -7.86 -0.34 15.29
CA ALA A 78 -9.21 0.10 15.62
C ALA A 78 -9.41 1.61 15.36
N GLU A 79 -8.43 2.44 15.70
CA GLU A 79 -8.48 3.89 15.43
C GLU A 79 -8.37 4.21 13.93
N ILE A 80 -7.58 3.43 13.18
CA ILE A 80 -7.48 3.53 11.73
C ILE A 80 -8.80 3.16 11.06
N GLU A 81 -9.42 2.03 11.43
CA GLU A 81 -10.73 1.60 10.92
C GLU A 81 -11.82 2.66 11.16
N LYS A 82 -11.85 3.24 12.37
CA LYS A 82 -12.78 4.35 12.70
C LYS A 82 -12.57 5.54 11.77
N SER A 83 -11.32 5.91 11.54
CA SER A 83 -10.93 7.02 10.65
C SER A 83 -11.33 6.76 9.20
N MET A 84 -11.10 5.54 8.69
CA MET A 84 -11.49 5.13 7.34
C MET A 84 -13.01 5.07 7.16
N SER A 85 -13.73 4.54 8.15
CA SER A 85 -15.20 4.53 8.17
C SER A 85 -15.79 5.94 8.11
N ARG A 86 -15.27 6.88 8.91
CA ARG A 86 -15.68 8.31 8.87
C ARG A 86 -15.41 8.95 7.50
N ALA A 87 -14.32 8.55 6.86
CA ALA A 87 -13.95 8.99 5.52
C ALA A 87 -14.73 8.30 4.38
N LYS A 88 -15.60 7.32 4.68
CA LYS A 88 -16.29 6.47 3.70
C LYS A 88 -15.32 5.75 2.76
N ILE A 89 -14.30 5.15 3.37
CA ILE A 89 -13.34 4.28 2.69
C ILE A 89 -13.68 2.85 3.11
N ASP A 90 -14.18 2.07 2.16
CA ASP A 90 -14.62 0.69 2.43
C ASP A 90 -13.56 -0.34 2.03
N SER A 91 -12.69 0.02 1.09
CA SER A 91 -11.63 -0.84 0.57
C SER A 91 -10.30 -0.10 0.45
N VAL A 92 -9.21 -0.84 0.69
CA VAL A 92 -7.84 -0.36 0.64
C VAL A 92 -6.96 -1.36 -0.09
N PHE A 93 -5.85 -0.86 -0.62
CA PHE A 93 -4.75 -1.63 -1.15
C PHE A 93 -3.68 -1.78 -0.08
N VAL A 94 -3.27 -3.00 0.22
CA VAL A 94 -2.16 -3.27 1.15
C VAL A 94 -0.84 -2.98 0.42
N GLN A 95 -0.17 -1.91 0.83
CA GLN A 95 1.11 -1.49 0.26
C GLN A 95 2.29 -2.19 0.93
N SER A 96 2.19 -2.49 2.22
CA SER A 96 3.19 -3.23 2.98
C SER A 96 2.52 -4.04 4.07
N ASN A 97 2.94 -5.29 4.27
CA ASN A 97 2.47 -6.16 5.33
C ASN A 97 3.59 -7.10 5.77
N GLY A 98 4.13 -6.87 6.95
CA GLY A 98 5.16 -7.70 7.56
C GLY A 98 5.24 -7.45 9.06
N ALA A 99 6.19 -8.13 9.71
CA ALA A 99 6.34 -8.10 11.17
C ALA A 99 6.54 -6.69 11.75
N GLU A 100 7.20 -5.80 11.00
CA GLU A 100 7.59 -4.46 11.47
C GLU A 100 6.70 -3.33 10.92
N ARG A 101 5.94 -3.59 9.86
CA ARG A 101 5.18 -2.56 9.17
C ARG A 101 3.92 -3.11 8.53
N PHE A 102 2.82 -2.39 8.72
CA PHE A 102 1.58 -2.56 7.98
C PHE A 102 1.16 -1.21 7.39
N GLU A 103 0.98 -1.15 6.08
CA GLU A 103 0.67 0.07 5.35
C GLU A 103 -0.40 -0.19 4.31
N VAL A 104 -1.41 0.67 4.31
CA VAL A 104 -2.55 0.58 3.39
C VAL A 104 -2.82 1.94 2.75
N ILE A 105 -3.18 1.92 1.48
CA ILE A 105 -3.55 3.10 0.71
C ILE A 105 -4.94 2.92 0.10
N ARG A 106 -5.65 4.01 -0.09
CA ARG A 106 -6.97 4.02 -0.71
C ARG A 106 -6.86 3.77 -2.23
N LEU A 107 -7.69 2.87 -2.75
CA LEU A 107 -7.71 2.51 -4.18
C LEU A 107 -8.31 3.58 -5.10
N HIS A 108 -9.39 4.23 -4.67
CA HIS A 108 -10.13 5.18 -5.50
C HIS A 108 -10.17 6.57 -4.88
N HIS A 109 -9.85 7.58 -5.69
CA HIS A 109 -10.05 8.98 -5.34
C HIS A 109 -11.55 9.33 -5.44
N SER A 110 -12.32 9.13 -4.36
CA SER A 110 -13.72 9.58 -4.38
C SER A 110 -13.81 11.10 -4.17
N HIS A 111 -14.52 11.77 -5.08
CA HIS A 111 -14.88 13.18 -4.98
C HIS A 111 -16.00 13.43 -3.95
N GLY A 112 -16.59 12.36 -3.38
CA GLY A 112 -17.85 12.39 -2.61
C GLY A 112 -17.73 12.33 -1.08
N GLY A 113 -16.52 12.42 -0.52
CA GLY A 113 -16.33 12.45 0.93
C GLY A 113 -16.62 13.83 1.55
N LYS A 114 -17.04 13.88 2.83
CA LYS A 114 -16.89 15.08 3.69
C LYS A 114 -15.42 15.53 3.67
N ALA A 115 -15.12 16.77 4.07
CA ALA A 115 -13.77 17.37 3.97
C ALA A 115 -12.59 16.48 4.48
N GLU A 116 -12.86 15.57 5.42
CA GLU A 116 -11.93 14.56 5.93
C GLU A 116 -11.62 13.44 4.92
N GLY A 117 -12.63 12.90 4.24
CA GLY A 117 -12.49 11.81 3.25
C GLY A 117 -11.86 12.25 1.92
N LYS A 118 -11.74 13.57 1.68
CA LYS A 118 -10.92 14.12 0.59
C LYS A 118 -9.42 14.17 0.92
N LYS A 119 -9.06 14.12 2.20
CA LYS A 119 -7.68 14.28 2.65
C LYS A 119 -7.04 12.94 2.93
N LEU A 120 -7.78 12.02 3.55
CA LEU A 120 -7.29 10.70 3.93
C LEU A 120 -6.99 9.83 2.70
N GLY A 121 -5.73 9.45 2.55
CA GLY A 121 -5.21 8.61 1.47
C GLY A 121 -4.79 7.22 1.92
N GLY A 122 -4.51 7.02 3.21
CA GLY A 122 -4.05 5.73 3.73
C GLY A 122 -3.71 5.79 5.21
N ALA A 123 -3.13 4.71 5.71
CA ALA A 123 -2.64 4.61 7.07
C ALA A 123 -1.42 3.69 7.14
N VAL A 124 -0.60 3.93 8.16
CA VAL A 124 0.59 3.14 8.46
C VAL A 124 0.62 2.81 9.95
N ILE A 125 1.01 1.58 10.26
CA ILE A 125 1.40 1.12 11.58
C ILE A 125 2.83 0.59 11.47
N ALA A 126 3.71 1.03 12.35
CA ALA A 126 5.10 0.59 12.41
C ALA A 126 5.44 0.09 13.82
N SER A 127 6.21 -0.99 13.92
CA SER A 127 6.71 -1.46 15.20
C SER A 127 7.82 -0.55 15.72
N GLU A 128 7.83 -0.35 17.04
CA GLU A 128 8.84 0.44 17.75
C GLU A 128 9.85 -0.45 18.50
N ALA A 129 9.82 -1.77 18.24
CA ALA A 129 10.62 -2.78 18.93
C ALA A 129 11.82 -3.27 18.13
#